data_AF-A0A8H7ACX7-F1
#
_entry.id   AF-A0A8H7ACX7-F1
#
_cell.length_a   1.000
_cell.length_b   1.000
_cell.length_c   1.000
_cell.angle_alpha   90.00
_cell.angle_beta   90.00
_cell.angle_gamma   90.00
#
_symmetry.space_group_name_H-M   'P 1'
#
loop_
_entity.id
_entity.type
_entity.pdbx_description
1 polymer ?
#
loop_
_entity_poly.entity_id
_entity_poly.type
_entity_poly.pdbx_seq_one_letter_code
_entity_poly.pdbx_strand_id
1 'polypeptide(L)'
;MRKHFGLRTTDIKYLYKRFVEPDRAGRHANRLGLMYELHRAAHCRLTGPRDKVFAFPGHYAVREGNPQLAAIRADYSKSVEEIYYDLAERALLGDPGKTLITLAVVQHPRLPSKTLDGSHARHLVDAMPLPLPSWVPDWREHESHILSEPTSSHRAHASRPADLEIERATKVLKLRGIKVDVLEACSDPTQQKEFHFDKSRRVLAIESLWREICGKTRFDLKNRYLDDPNGDHAVFAYMQTLSSGGIATASWDARHYHEIDREEWFAQGAAYLITALADTDLVSAELRDKAVGGDLYKWTRAANGSASNWSFGRTAQGCYVLGPKAMEKGDVVCVLFGEKMPLCCVRGMTASSFSLANATCMA
;
A
#
# COMPACT_ATOMS: atom_id res chain seq x y z
N MET A 1 32.28 3.87 21.40
CA MET A 1 30.82 4.13 21.50
C MET A 1 30.01 3.47 20.37
N ARG A 2 30.11 3.86 19.08
CA ARG A 2 29.30 3.24 17.99
C ARG A 2 29.50 1.73 17.82
N LYS A 3 30.75 1.25 17.84
CA LYS A 3 31.11 -0.17 17.76
C LYS A 3 30.66 -0.97 18.99
N HIS A 4 30.56 -0.31 20.14
CA HIS A 4 30.14 -0.94 21.41
C HIS A 4 28.63 -1.23 21.44
N PHE A 5 27.83 -0.37 20.82
CA PHE A 5 26.36 -0.53 20.73
C PHE A 5 25.88 -1.09 19.38
N GLY A 6 26.79 -1.52 18.49
CA GLY A 6 26.42 -2.04 17.17
C GLY A 6 25.71 -1.03 16.25
N LEU A 7 25.86 0.28 16.49
CA LEU A 7 25.12 1.31 15.76
C LEU A 7 25.81 1.63 14.42
N ARG A 8 25.10 1.37 13.31
CA ARG A 8 25.58 1.77 11.97
C ARG A 8 25.28 3.25 11.73
N THR A 9 26.20 3.93 11.04
CA THR A 9 26.01 5.34 10.64
C THR A 9 24.75 5.53 9.79
N THR A 10 24.35 4.53 9.02
CA THR A 10 23.11 4.53 8.23
C THR A 10 21.87 4.58 9.11
N ASP A 11 21.86 3.86 10.22
CA ASP A 11 20.72 3.80 11.16
C ASP A 11 20.58 5.14 11.90
N ILE A 12 21.72 5.73 12.31
CA ILE A 12 21.75 7.06 12.93
C ILE A 12 21.28 8.13 11.94
N LYS A 13 21.78 8.12 10.69
CA LYS A 13 21.34 9.07 9.65
C LYS A 13 19.86 8.91 9.34
N TYR A 14 19.38 7.67 9.29
CA TYR A 14 17.97 7.37 9.06
C TYR A 14 17.09 7.95 10.18
N LEU A 15 17.41 7.64 11.43
CA LEU A 15 16.66 8.13 12.59
C LEU A 15 16.75 9.67 12.70
N TYR A 16 17.95 10.25 12.61
CA TYR A 16 18.13 11.70 12.68
C TYR A 16 17.29 12.42 11.63
N LYS A 17 17.32 11.95 10.38
CA LYS A 17 16.52 12.55 9.31
C LYS A 17 15.04 12.57 9.64
N ARG A 18 14.52 11.55 10.36
CA ARG A 18 13.11 11.46 10.76
C ARG A 18 12.69 12.48 11.80
N PHE A 19 13.58 12.90 12.69
CA PHE A 19 13.29 13.90 13.72
C PHE A 19 13.55 15.35 13.27
N VAL A 20 14.11 15.55 12.07
CA VAL A 20 14.18 16.86 11.41
C VAL A 20 12.90 17.11 10.64
N GLU A 21 12.22 18.21 10.94
CA GLU A 21 11.00 18.63 10.27
C GLU A 21 11.23 18.77 8.75
N PRO A 22 10.41 18.11 7.91
CA PRO A 22 10.56 18.18 6.46
C PRO A 22 10.02 19.51 5.90
N ASP A 23 10.48 19.88 4.71
CA ASP A 23 9.80 20.89 3.92
C ASP A 23 8.39 20.41 3.53
N ARG A 24 7.37 21.25 3.78
CA ARG A 24 5.96 20.99 3.48
C ARG A 24 5.67 20.89 1.99
N ALA A 25 6.44 21.61 1.17
CA ALA A 25 6.32 21.53 -0.29
C ALA A 25 7.19 20.42 -0.90
N GLY A 26 8.07 19.81 -0.09
CA GLY A 26 9.00 18.81 -0.55
C GLY A 26 8.42 17.40 -0.62
N ARG A 27 9.10 16.51 -1.36
CA ARG A 27 8.81 15.07 -1.45
C ARG A 27 8.75 14.31 -0.10
N HIS A 28 9.15 14.96 0.99
CA HIS A 28 9.20 14.40 2.33
C HIS A 28 8.02 14.86 3.21
N ALA A 29 7.07 15.62 2.66
CA ALA A 29 5.91 16.12 3.38
C ALA A 29 4.99 15.02 3.94
N ASN A 30 5.03 13.79 3.39
CA ASN A 30 4.39 12.61 4.00
C ASN A 30 4.73 12.42 5.48
N ARG A 31 5.93 12.84 5.90
CA ARG A 31 6.44 12.67 7.26
C ARG A 31 5.75 13.58 8.29
N LEU A 32 4.93 14.53 7.84
CA LEU A 32 4.08 15.35 8.71
C LEU A 32 2.91 14.53 9.30
N GLY A 33 2.56 13.39 8.70
CA GLY A 33 1.54 12.48 9.23
C GLY A 33 2.13 11.50 10.25
N LEU A 34 1.63 11.52 11.49
CA LEU A 34 2.11 10.60 12.53
C LEU A 34 1.93 9.13 12.15
N MET A 35 0.79 8.76 11.56
CA MET A 35 0.52 7.38 11.13
C MET A 35 1.56 6.90 10.11
N TYR A 36 1.96 7.77 9.18
CA TYR A 36 3.03 7.48 8.21
C TYR A 36 4.36 7.25 8.91
N GLU A 37 4.73 8.11 9.86
CA GLU A 37 5.98 7.98 10.62
C GLU A 37 6.04 6.70 11.45
N LEU A 38 4.95 6.38 12.16
CA LEU A 38 4.85 5.15 12.94
C LEU A 38 4.95 3.90 12.07
N HIS A 39 4.21 3.87 10.95
CA HIS A 39 4.28 2.77 9.99
C HIS A 39 5.71 2.59 9.47
N ARG A 40 6.38 3.68 9.12
CA ARG A 40 7.74 3.61 8.61
C ARG A 40 8.77 3.28 9.69
N ALA A 41 8.51 3.57 10.96
CA ALA A 41 9.34 3.19 12.10
C ALA A 41 9.05 1.76 12.62
N ALA A 42 8.05 1.06 12.07
CA ALA A 42 7.66 -0.27 12.51
C ALA A 42 8.80 -1.31 12.41
N HIS A 43 9.73 -1.16 11.46
CA HIS A 43 10.92 -2.03 11.35
C HIS A 43 12.01 -1.76 12.41
N CYS A 44 11.95 -0.65 13.16
CA CYS A 44 12.95 -0.32 14.19
C CYS A 44 12.81 -1.26 15.40
N ARG A 45 13.91 -1.80 15.92
CA ARG A 45 13.90 -2.66 17.12
C ARG A 45 13.88 -1.80 18.38
N LEU A 46 12.89 -1.99 19.23
CA LEU A 46 12.71 -1.28 20.49
C LEU A 46 12.66 -2.28 21.65
N THR A 47 13.03 -1.82 22.85
CA THR A 47 13.01 -2.62 24.08
C THR A 47 11.60 -2.98 24.53
N GLY A 48 10.64 -2.06 24.33
CA GLY A 48 9.23 -2.29 24.60
C GLY A 48 8.37 -2.03 23.36
N PRO A 49 7.29 -2.81 23.11
CA PRO A 49 6.35 -2.50 22.03
C PRO A 49 5.65 -1.15 22.21
N ARG A 50 5.43 -0.73 23.46
CA ARG A 50 4.84 0.57 23.80
C ARG A 50 5.67 1.75 23.29
N ASP A 51 6.99 1.58 23.21
CA ASP A 51 7.92 2.62 22.76
C ASP A 51 7.75 2.95 21.28
N LYS A 52 7.06 2.08 20.51
CA LYS A 52 6.65 2.38 19.13
C LYS A 52 5.82 3.65 19.07
N VAL A 53 5.01 3.90 20.09
CA VAL A 53 4.16 5.09 20.21
C VAL A 53 4.83 6.14 21.09
N PHE A 54 5.34 5.74 22.26
CA PHE A 54 5.84 6.68 23.27
C PHE A 54 7.18 7.34 22.93
N ALA A 55 7.85 6.94 21.85
CA ALA A 55 9.00 7.68 21.30
C ALA A 55 8.60 8.96 20.53
N PHE A 56 7.33 9.09 20.12
CA PHE A 56 6.85 10.17 19.25
C PHE A 56 6.15 11.38 19.90
N PRO A 57 5.80 11.46 21.22
CA PRO A 57 5.10 12.62 21.76
C PRO A 57 5.76 13.99 21.52
N GLY A 58 7.09 14.04 21.42
CA GLY A 58 7.85 15.25 21.09
C GLY A 58 8.07 15.48 19.59
N HIS A 59 7.60 14.57 18.73
CA HIS A 59 7.82 14.61 17.29
C HIS A 59 6.94 15.66 16.62
N TYR A 60 7.46 16.37 15.61
CA TYR A 60 6.72 17.45 14.92
C TYR A 60 5.37 16.97 14.35
N ALA A 61 5.30 15.75 13.80
CA ALA A 61 4.07 15.16 13.28
C ALA A 61 2.91 15.03 14.31
N VAL A 62 3.22 15.04 15.62
CA VAL A 62 2.20 15.05 16.69
C VAL A 62 1.65 16.45 16.91
N ARG A 63 2.47 17.49 16.74
CA ARG A 63 2.12 18.89 17.06
C ARG A 63 1.25 19.55 16.01
N GLU A 64 1.35 19.12 14.75
CA GLU A 64 0.93 19.93 13.61
C GLU A 64 -0.41 19.56 12.96
N GLY A 65 -1.12 18.54 13.44
CA GLY A 65 -2.29 18.03 12.71
C GLY A 65 -3.49 17.68 13.57
N ASN A 66 -3.33 16.70 14.44
CA ASN A 66 -4.46 16.06 15.13
C ASN A 66 -4.40 16.40 16.64
N PRO A 67 -5.34 17.24 17.15
CA PRO A 67 -5.35 17.64 18.56
C PRO A 67 -5.47 16.47 19.54
N GLN A 68 -6.17 15.39 19.15
CA GLN A 68 -6.32 14.21 20.00
C GLN A 68 -5.01 13.42 20.12
N LEU A 69 -4.22 13.36 19.03
CA LEU A 69 -2.87 12.80 19.04
C LEU A 69 -1.89 13.65 19.85
N ALA A 70 -2.01 14.98 19.79
CA ALA A 70 -1.19 15.90 20.61
C ALA A 70 -1.38 15.71 22.12
N ALA A 71 -2.55 15.20 22.53
CA ALA A 71 -2.88 14.91 23.91
C ALA A 71 -2.31 13.57 24.43
N ILE A 72 -1.65 12.75 23.58
CA ILE A 72 -1.05 11.49 24.03
C ILE A 72 0.06 11.74 25.06
N ARG A 73 0.05 10.92 26.12
CA ARG A 73 1.06 10.88 27.16
C ARG A 73 1.51 9.44 27.36
N ALA A 74 2.79 9.28 27.68
CA ALA A 74 3.34 7.97 27.97
C ALA A 74 2.72 7.43 29.27
N ASP A 75 2.05 6.28 29.15
CA ASP A 75 1.43 5.57 30.26
C ASP A 75 1.76 4.09 30.12
N TYR A 76 2.79 3.66 30.86
CA TYR A 76 3.28 2.28 30.84
C TYR A 76 2.43 1.33 31.70
N SER A 77 1.41 1.84 32.41
CA SER A 77 0.45 0.99 33.12
C SER A 77 -0.51 0.28 32.15
N LYS A 78 -0.77 0.88 30.99
CA LYS A 78 -1.61 0.31 29.93
C LYS A 78 -0.94 -0.87 29.22
N SER A 79 -1.76 -1.82 28.78
CA SER A 79 -1.33 -2.86 27.86
C SER A 79 -0.97 -2.29 26.49
N VAL A 80 -0.22 -3.07 25.68
CA VAL A 80 0.10 -2.68 24.29
C VAL A 80 -1.17 -2.52 23.46
N GLU A 81 -2.14 -3.42 23.66
CA GLU A 81 -3.42 -3.40 22.97
C GLU A 81 -4.19 -2.10 23.24
N GLU A 82 -4.30 -1.70 24.50
CA GLU A 82 -4.99 -0.46 24.90
C GLU A 82 -4.32 0.78 24.31
N ILE A 83 -2.98 0.83 24.33
CA ILE A 83 -2.22 1.95 23.75
C ILE A 83 -2.46 2.02 22.24
N TYR A 84 -2.46 0.87 21.58
CA TYR A 84 -2.58 0.82 20.14
C TYR A 84 -4.00 1.20 19.67
N TYR A 85 -5.01 0.68 20.36
CA TYR A 85 -6.40 1.05 20.15
C TYR A 85 -6.64 2.55 20.39
N ASP A 86 -6.20 3.09 21.54
CA ASP A 86 -6.36 4.51 21.89
C ASP A 86 -5.69 5.42 20.84
N LEU A 87 -4.50 5.05 20.37
CA LEU A 87 -3.80 5.79 19.33
C LEU A 87 -4.57 5.79 18.00
N ALA A 88 -5.02 4.61 17.53
CA ALA A 88 -5.74 4.50 16.26
C ALA A 88 -7.09 5.24 16.30
N GLU A 89 -7.81 5.14 17.41
CA GLU A 89 -9.07 5.85 17.64
C GLU A 89 -8.87 7.37 17.60
N ARG A 90 -7.89 7.90 18.33
CA ARG A 90 -7.54 9.34 18.31
C ARG A 90 -7.12 9.80 16.92
N ALA A 91 -6.36 8.96 16.21
CA ALA A 91 -5.91 9.26 14.86
C ALA A 91 -7.11 9.44 13.90
N LEU A 92 -8.11 8.56 13.96
CA LEU A 92 -9.32 8.63 13.14
C LEU A 92 -10.26 9.77 13.56
N LEU A 93 -10.56 9.90 14.85
CA LEU A 93 -11.55 10.89 15.35
C LEU A 93 -11.02 12.32 15.36
N GLY A 94 -9.71 12.48 15.52
CA GLY A 94 -9.06 13.79 15.62
C GLY A 94 -8.49 14.31 14.31
N ASP A 95 -8.64 13.59 13.19
CA ASP A 95 -8.10 14.02 11.90
C ASP A 95 -8.93 15.19 11.33
N PRO A 96 -8.38 16.41 11.25
CA PRO A 96 -9.11 17.55 10.69
C PRO A 96 -9.45 17.36 9.21
N GLY A 97 -8.63 16.61 8.47
CA GLY A 97 -8.87 16.31 7.06
C GLY A 97 -9.93 15.25 6.83
N LYS A 98 -10.40 14.56 7.90
CA LYS A 98 -11.26 13.38 7.82
C LYS A 98 -10.76 12.40 6.77
N THR A 99 -9.45 12.18 6.75
CA THR A 99 -8.77 11.20 5.92
C THR A 99 -8.72 9.87 6.68
N LEU A 100 -8.74 8.76 5.95
CA LEU A 100 -8.68 7.44 6.55
C LEU A 100 -7.25 6.87 6.54
N ILE A 101 -6.23 7.74 6.65
CA ILE A 101 -4.80 7.36 6.65
C ILE A 101 -4.43 6.32 7.72
N THR A 102 -5.16 6.29 8.84
CA THR A 102 -4.99 5.24 9.86
C THR A 102 -5.30 3.85 9.30
N LEU A 103 -6.28 3.74 8.41
CA LEU A 103 -6.60 2.49 7.73
C LEU A 103 -5.52 2.13 6.71
N ALA A 104 -4.92 3.13 6.04
CA ALA A 104 -3.81 2.95 5.12
C ALA A 104 -2.58 2.25 5.72
N VAL A 105 -2.41 2.33 7.04
CA VAL A 105 -1.28 1.72 7.76
C VAL A 105 -1.63 0.38 8.42
N VAL A 106 -2.89 -0.06 8.34
CA VAL A 106 -3.29 -1.41 8.77
C VAL A 106 -2.69 -2.44 7.83
N GLN A 107 -2.01 -3.43 8.40
CA GLN A 107 -1.43 -4.55 7.68
C GLN A 107 -1.98 -5.85 8.25
N HIS A 108 -2.39 -6.74 7.35
CA HIS A 108 -2.86 -8.08 7.68
C HIS A 108 -1.95 -9.09 6.99
N PRO A 109 -0.85 -9.53 7.63
CA PRO A 109 0.00 -10.57 7.07
C PRO A 109 -0.76 -11.89 6.91
N ARG A 110 -1.77 -12.12 7.77
CA ARG A 110 -2.66 -13.28 7.73
C ARG A 110 -4.06 -12.87 8.16
N LEU A 111 -5.07 -13.49 7.55
CA LEU A 111 -6.43 -13.39 8.06
C LEU A 111 -6.65 -14.36 9.22
N PRO A 112 -7.50 -14.00 10.20
CA PRO A 112 -7.91 -14.91 11.26
C PRO A 112 -8.47 -16.24 10.74
N SER A 113 -9.14 -16.24 9.57
CA SER A 113 -9.68 -17.45 8.92
C SER A 113 -8.64 -18.51 8.55
N LYS A 114 -7.36 -18.13 8.39
CA LYS A 114 -6.26 -19.03 8.02
C LYS A 114 -5.45 -19.56 9.22
N THR A 115 -5.86 -19.25 10.45
CA THR A 115 -5.16 -19.71 11.66
C THR A 115 -5.36 -21.19 11.99
N LEU A 116 -6.25 -21.89 11.27
CA LEU A 116 -6.55 -23.31 11.51
C LEU A 116 -5.55 -24.29 10.84
N ASP A 117 -4.80 -23.87 9.82
CA ASP A 117 -3.84 -24.72 9.13
C ASP A 117 -2.39 -24.41 9.58
N GLY A 118 -1.95 -25.12 10.60
CA GLY A 118 -0.71 -24.89 11.37
C GLY A 118 0.64 -25.06 10.64
N SER A 119 0.77 -24.83 9.34
CA SER A 119 1.94 -25.25 8.57
C SER A 119 2.98 -24.18 8.19
N HIS A 120 2.75 -22.88 8.46
CA HIS A 120 3.69 -21.82 7.99
C HIS A 120 4.08 -20.74 9.01
N ALA A 121 4.14 -21.07 10.31
CA ALA A 121 4.64 -20.16 11.36
C ALA A 121 6.18 -19.98 11.37
N ARG A 122 6.79 -19.52 10.26
CA ARG A 122 8.26 -19.40 10.16
C ARG A 122 8.88 -18.01 10.33
N HIS A 123 8.13 -16.97 10.73
CA HIS A 123 8.74 -15.65 10.99
C HIS A 123 8.31 -14.86 12.24
N LEU A 124 7.45 -15.39 13.10
CA LEU A 124 7.18 -14.76 14.40
C LEU A 124 7.78 -15.60 15.52
N VAL A 125 9.07 -15.40 15.74
CA VAL A 125 9.72 -15.80 16.98
C VAL A 125 9.28 -14.76 18.04
N ASP A 126 8.52 -15.21 19.04
CA ASP A 126 8.28 -14.59 20.36
C ASP A 126 7.13 -13.61 20.64
N ALA A 127 6.10 -13.46 19.81
CA ALA A 127 4.88 -12.75 20.25
C ALA A 127 3.59 -13.41 19.77
N MET A 128 2.74 -13.82 20.71
CA MET A 128 1.34 -14.12 20.42
C MET A 128 0.68 -12.91 19.72
N PRO A 129 -0.16 -13.12 18.69
CA PRO A 129 -0.91 -12.04 18.07
C PRO A 129 -1.72 -11.30 19.14
N LEU A 130 -1.65 -9.97 19.14
CA LEU A 130 -2.48 -9.16 20.04
C LEU A 130 -3.93 -9.23 19.52
N PRO A 131 -4.94 -9.27 20.41
CA PRO A 131 -6.34 -9.26 20.02
C PRO A 131 -6.78 -7.83 19.63
N LEU A 132 -6.13 -7.25 18.63
CA LEU A 132 -6.46 -5.93 18.08
C LEU A 132 -7.67 -6.04 17.13
N PRO A 133 -8.58 -5.05 17.13
CA PRO A 133 -9.57 -4.93 16.08
C PRO A 133 -8.91 -4.82 14.71
N SER A 134 -9.56 -5.33 13.66
CA SER A 134 -9.01 -5.37 12.30
C SER A 134 -8.65 -4.00 11.73
N TRP A 135 -9.22 -2.91 12.23
CA TRP A 135 -8.91 -1.55 11.80
C TRP A 135 -7.79 -0.87 12.60
N VAL A 136 -7.29 -1.51 13.66
CA VAL A 136 -6.20 -0.99 14.49
C VAL A 136 -4.87 -1.53 13.97
N PRO A 137 -3.92 -0.66 13.58
CA PRO A 137 -2.61 -1.11 13.11
C PRO A 137 -1.81 -1.80 14.22
N ASP A 138 -1.16 -2.92 13.89
CA ASP A 138 -0.11 -3.46 14.73
C ASP A 138 1.24 -2.85 14.34
N TRP A 139 1.68 -1.80 15.05
CA TRP A 139 2.96 -1.13 14.77
C TRP A 139 4.21 -1.97 15.08
N ARG A 140 4.04 -3.22 15.51
CA ARG A 140 5.13 -4.21 15.60
C ARG A 140 5.39 -4.88 14.25
N GLU A 141 4.39 -4.91 13.38
CA GLU A 141 4.45 -5.55 12.07
C GLU A 141 4.81 -4.56 10.97
N HIS A 142 5.61 -5.01 10.00
CA HIS A 142 5.98 -4.23 8.83
C HIS A 142 6.13 -5.12 7.62
N GLU A 143 5.08 -5.19 6.80
CA GLU A 143 5.02 -6.06 5.62
C GLU A 143 5.37 -5.33 4.33
N SER A 144 4.81 -4.15 4.12
CA SER A 144 4.94 -3.41 2.86
C SER A 144 4.86 -1.90 3.05
N HIS A 145 5.11 -1.15 1.98
CA HIS A 145 4.84 0.30 1.95
C HIS A 145 3.34 0.57 1.80
N ILE A 146 2.86 1.64 2.41
CA ILE A 146 1.48 2.11 2.20
C ILE A 146 1.35 2.76 0.82
N LEU A 147 0.26 2.47 0.11
CA LEU A 147 0.00 3.06 -1.21
C LEU A 147 -0.82 4.36 -1.11
N SER A 148 -1.61 4.51 -0.06
CA SER A 148 -2.38 5.72 0.27
C SER A 148 -1.52 6.69 1.09
N GLU A 149 -0.43 7.19 0.52
CA GLU A 149 0.45 8.15 1.23
C GLU A 149 -0.25 9.51 1.45
N PRO A 150 0.08 10.25 2.54
CA PRO A 150 -0.52 11.55 2.84
C PRO A 150 -0.49 12.56 1.68
N THR A 151 0.57 12.60 0.89
CA THR A 151 0.72 13.50 -0.28
C THR A 151 0.33 12.84 -1.60
N SER A 152 -0.23 11.64 -1.58
CA SER A 152 -0.69 10.96 -2.79
C SER A 152 -1.71 11.82 -3.55
N SER A 153 -1.57 11.86 -4.87
CA SER A 153 -2.48 12.57 -5.80
C SER A 153 -3.74 11.77 -6.11
N HIS A 154 -3.80 10.49 -5.72
CA HIS A 154 -4.99 9.66 -5.89
C HIS A 154 -6.17 10.22 -5.09
N ARG A 155 -7.38 10.13 -5.67
CA ARG A 155 -8.62 10.70 -5.12
C ARG A 155 -9.81 9.78 -5.33
N ALA A 156 -9.71 8.52 -4.90
CA ALA A 156 -10.80 7.55 -5.04
C ALA A 156 -12.11 8.05 -4.39
N HIS A 157 -12.03 8.70 -3.23
CA HIS A 157 -13.20 9.32 -2.56
C HIS A 157 -13.69 10.63 -3.22
N ALA A 158 -13.06 11.09 -4.29
CA ALA A 158 -13.25 12.40 -4.91
C ALA A 158 -13.11 13.56 -3.88
N SER A 159 -14.23 14.10 -3.41
CA SER A 159 -14.30 15.16 -2.41
C SER A 159 -15.17 14.79 -1.19
N ARG A 160 -15.55 13.52 -1.05
CA ARG A 160 -16.38 13.05 0.06
C ARG A 160 -15.55 12.81 1.32
N PRO A 161 -15.79 13.54 2.42
CA PRO A 161 -15.05 13.33 3.67
C PRO A 161 -15.41 11.98 4.31
N ALA A 162 -14.54 11.47 5.18
CA ALA A 162 -14.84 10.26 5.93
C ALA A 162 -16.11 10.38 6.77
N ASP A 163 -16.88 9.31 6.75
CA ASP A 163 -18.12 9.12 7.50
C ASP A 163 -17.93 7.82 8.31
N LEU A 164 -17.64 8.00 9.60
CA LEU A 164 -17.17 6.94 10.49
C LEU A 164 -17.77 7.06 11.89
N GLU A 165 -17.97 5.91 12.53
CA GLU A 165 -18.41 5.77 13.92
C GLU A 165 -17.61 4.65 14.58
N ILE A 166 -17.13 4.86 15.81
CA ILE A 166 -16.44 3.82 16.58
C ILE A 166 -17.31 3.43 17.77
N GLU A 167 -17.79 2.19 17.76
CA GLU A 167 -18.51 1.59 18.87
C GLU A 167 -17.51 1.06 19.90
N ARG A 168 -17.24 1.87 20.93
CA ARG A 168 -16.19 1.62 21.93
C ARG A 168 -16.37 0.31 22.71
N ALA A 169 -17.61 -0.09 22.99
CA ALA A 169 -17.92 -1.28 23.77
C ALA A 169 -17.54 -2.58 23.03
N THR A 170 -17.78 -2.60 21.72
CA THR A 170 -17.52 -3.77 20.85
C THR A 170 -16.22 -3.62 20.05
N LYS A 171 -15.57 -2.45 20.12
CA LYS A 171 -14.40 -2.05 19.35
C LYS A 171 -14.62 -2.12 17.82
N VAL A 172 -15.86 -1.91 17.38
CA VAL A 172 -16.24 -1.95 15.96
C VAL A 172 -16.14 -0.57 15.33
N LEU A 173 -15.46 -0.48 14.19
CA LEU A 173 -15.42 0.71 13.34
C LEU A 173 -16.45 0.55 12.21
N LYS A 174 -17.43 1.44 12.18
CA LYS A 174 -18.42 1.55 11.10
C LYS A 174 -17.96 2.63 10.13
N LEU A 175 -18.00 2.33 8.84
CA LEU A 175 -17.54 3.22 7.77
C LEU A 175 -18.54 3.24 6.63
N ARG A 176 -18.65 4.38 5.95
CA ARG A 176 -19.43 4.51 4.73
C ARG A 176 -18.54 4.52 3.49
N GLY A 177 -19.01 3.86 2.44
CA GLY A 177 -18.31 3.80 1.15
C GLY A 177 -19.20 3.29 0.03
N ILE A 178 -18.57 3.06 -1.12
CA ILE A 178 -19.19 2.49 -2.32
C ILE A 178 -18.53 1.15 -2.60
N LYS A 179 -19.34 0.11 -2.75
CA LYS A 179 -18.87 -1.17 -3.30
C LYS A 179 -18.55 -0.97 -4.78
N VAL A 180 -17.30 -1.23 -5.16
CA VAL A 180 -16.84 -1.17 -6.55
C VAL A 180 -17.11 -2.51 -7.22
N ASP A 181 -16.49 -3.58 -6.69
CA ASP A 181 -16.60 -4.91 -7.29
C ASP A 181 -16.23 -6.02 -6.30
N VAL A 182 -16.10 -7.25 -6.78
CA VAL A 182 -15.69 -8.45 -6.02
C VAL A 182 -14.50 -9.10 -6.73
N LEU A 183 -13.50 -9.53 -5.95
CA LEU A 183 -12.32 -10.21 -6.49
C LEU A 183 -12.68 -11.59 -7.04
N GLU A 184 -12.22 -11.86 -8.26
CA GLU A 184 -12.42 -13.12 -8.94
C GLU A 184 -11.15 -13.98 -8.93
N ALA A 185 -9.98 -13.35 -9.09
CA ALA A 185 -8.68 -14.00 -9.09
C ALA A 185 -7.65 -13.14 -8.34
N CYS A 186 -6.71 -13.80 -7.65
CA CYS A 186 -5.63 -13.17 -6.89
C CYS A 186 -4.36 -13.99 -7.07
N SER A 187 -3.21 -13.33 -7.14
CA SER A 187 -1.89 -13.95 -7.15
C SER A 187 -1.37 -14.19 -5.74
N ASP A 188 -0.34 -15.03 -5.66
CA ASP A 188 0.56 -14.99 -4.52
C ASP A 188 1.23 -13.60 -4.39
N PRO A 189 1.67 -13.22 -3.18
CA PRO A 189 2.36 -11.96 -2.98
C PRO A 189 3.62 -11.85 -3.83
N THR A 190 3.76 -10.74 -4.54
CA THR A 190 4.98 -10.49 -5.31
C THR A 190 6.17 -10.27 -4.39
N GLN A 191 7.31 -10.82 -4.79
CA GLN A 191 8.54 -10.82 -4.02
C GLN A 191 9.34 -9.53 -4.24
N GLN A 192 10.25 -9.24 -3.32
CA GLN A 192 11.17 -8.13 -3.53
C GLN A 192 12.02 -8.38 -4.78
N LYS A 193 12.17 -7.34 -5.60
CA LYS A 193 12.97 -7.37 -6.84
C LYS A 193 12.38 -8.29 -7.90
N GLU A 194 11.10 -8.66 -7.84
CA GLU A 194 10.49 -9.52 -8.86
C GLU A 194 10.46 -8.85 -10.24
N PHE A 195 10.35 -7.51 -10.26
CA PHE A 195 10.39 -6.71 -11.47
C PHE A 195 11.78 -6.14 -11.78
N HIS A 196 12.83 -6.52 -11.02
CA HIS A 196 14.19 -6.20 -11.44
C HIS A 196 14.56 -7.04 -12.66
N PHE A 197 15.26 -6.40 -13.59
CA PHE A 197 15.79 -7.09 -14.75
C PHE A 197 16.84 -8.13 -14.32
N ASP A 198 16.52 -9.40 -14.55
CA ASP A 198 17.40 -10.53 -14.28
C ASP A 198 17.24 -11.55 -15.41
N LYS A 199 18.22 -11.57 -16.32
CA LYS A 199 18.25 -12.47 -17.49
C LYS A 199 18.27 -13.96 -17.12
N SER A 200 18.58 -14.31 -15.86
CA SER A 200 18.60 -15.71 -15.42
C SER A 200 17.21 -16.26 -15.12
N ARG A 201 16.19 -15.40 -14.99
CA ARG A 201 14.83 -15.81 -14.64
C ARG A 201 14.10 -16.32 -15.87
N ARG A 202 13.64 -17.57 -15.80
CA ARG A 202 12.90 -18.23 -16.88
C ARG A 202 11.45 -17.75 -17.02
N VAL A 203 10.83 -17.33 -15.92
CA VAL A 203 9.47 -16.80 -15.88
C VAL A 203 9.51 -15.53 -15.07
N LEU A 204 9.03 -14.43 -15.65
CA LEU A 204 8.95 -13.15 -14.99
C LEU A 204 7.56 -12.97 -14.39
N ALA A 205 7.48 -12.36 -13.20
CA ALA A 205 6.22 -12.02 -12.55
C ALA A 205 5.27 -11.24 -13.48
N ILE A 206 5.85 -10.35 -14.28
CA ILE A 206 5.08 -9.54 -15.23
C ILE A 206 4.31 -10.41 -16.23
N GLU A 207 4.89 -11.53 -16.65
CA GLU A 207 4.28 -12.47 -17.60
C GLU A 207 3.29 -13.39 -16.90
N SER A 208 3.67 -13.99 -15.75
CA SER A 208 2.81 -14.93 -15.04
C SER A 208 1.51 -14.27 -14.60
N LEU A 209 1.56 -13.07 -14.02
CA LEU A 209 0.38 -12.31 -13.61
C LEU A 209 -0.53 -11.96 -14.80
N TRP A 210 0.05 -11.56 -15.93
CA TRP A 210 -0.71 -11.23 -17.15
C TRP A 210 -1.46 -12.46 -17.71
N ARG A 211 -0.81 -13.62 -17.70
CA ARG A 211 -1.42 -14.86 -18.20
C ARG A 211 -2.41 -15.45 -17.21
N GLU A 212 -2.00 -15.61 -15.96
CA GLU A 212 -2.69 -16.42 -14.96
C GLU A 212 -3.80 -15.64 -14.26
N ILE A 213 -3.61 -14.33 -14.05
CA ILE A 213 -4.61 -13.47 -13.39
C ILE A 213 -5.43 -12.67 -14.39
N CYS A 214 -4.79 -12.04 -15.38
CA CYS A 214 -5.53 -11.26 -16.39
C CYS A 214 -6.16 -12.14 -17.49
N GLY A 215 -5.72 -13.40 -17.65
CA GLY A 215 -6.22 -14.30 -18.69
C GLY A 215 -5.78 -13.90 -20.11
N LYS A 216 -4.66 -13.19 -20.24
CA LYS A 216 -4.19 -12.62 -21.51
C LYS A 216 -2.91 -13.33 -21.98
N THR A 217 -2.75 -13.51 -23.28
CA THR A 217 -1.67 -14.33 -23.85
C THR A 217 -0.52 -13.51 -24.43
N ARG A 218 -0.77 -12.25 -24.83
CA ARG A 218 0.22 -11.36 -25.44
C ARG A 218 0.07 -9.94 -24.89
N PHE A 219 1.17 -9.20 -24.87
CA PHE A 219 1.19 -7.78 -24.59
C PHE A 219 1.01 -7.03 -25.92
N ASP A 220 -0.22 -6.55 -26.14
CA ASP A 220 -0.61 -5.82 -27.34
C ASP A 220 -1.55 -4.65 -27.02
N LEU A 221 -1.79 -3.83 -28.04
CA LEU A 221 -2.71 -2.69 -27.97
C LEU A 221 -4.15 -3.04 -28.38
N LYS A 222 -4.45 -4.31 -28.69
CA LYS A 222 -5.77 -4.74 -29.19
C LYS A 222 -6.79 -4.82 -28.06
N ASN A 223 -6.34 -5.26 -26.89
CA ASN A 223 -7.19 -5.41 -25.72
C ASN A 223 -7.42 -4.06 -25.03
N ARG A 224 -8.69 -3.68 -24.90
CA ARG A 224 -9.10 -2.53 -24.09
C ARG A 224 -9.33 -2.95 -22.65
N TYR A 225 -9.05 -2.05 -21.71
CA TYR A 225 -9.33 -2.23 -20.31
C TYR A 225 -10.85 -2.13 -20.10
N LEU A 226 -11.41 -3.06 -19.31
CA LEU A 226 -12.86 -3.20 -19.07
C LEU A 226 -13.70 -3.33 -20.35
N ASP A 227 -13.09 -3.77 -21.45
CA ASP A 227 -13.70 -3.84 -22.78
C ASP A 227 -14.33 -2.51 -23.25
N ASP A 228 -13.90 -1.36 -22.69
CA ASP A 228 -14.35 -0.03 -23.11
C ASP A 228 -13.64 0.37 -24.42
N PRO A 229 -14.36 0.56 -25.54
CA PRO A 229 -13.76 0.96 -26.82
C PRO A 229 -12.99 2.29 -26.75
N ASN A 230 -13.40 3.20 -25.87
CA ASN A 230 -12.76 4.50 -25.66
C ASN A 230 -11.76 4.48 -24.50
N GLY A 231 -11.67 3.35 -23.81
CA GLY A 231 -10.84 3.17 -22.63
C GLY A 231 -9.38 2.89 -22.97
N ASP A 232 -8.64 2.76 -21.87
CA ASP A 232 -7.21 2.51 -21.87
C ASP A 232 -6.88 1.15 -22.47
N HIS A 233 -5.67 0.98 -22.99
CA HIS A 233 -5.19 -0.35 -23.32
C HIS A 233 -5.05 -1.16 -22.03
N ALA A 234 -5.47 -2.43 -22.05
CA ALA A 234 -5.38 -3.31 -20.89
C ALA A 234 -3.94 -3.43 -20.38
N VAL A 235 -2.95 -3.45 -21.29
CA VAL A 235 -1.53 -3.44 -20.91
C VAL A 235 -1.15 -2.15 -20.17
N PHE A 236 -1.67 -0.99 -20.57
CA PHE A 236 -1.40 0.26 -19.86
C PHE A 236 -1.97 0.22 -18.45
N ALA A 237 -3.25 -0.17 -18.30
CA ALA A 237 -3.90 -0.29 -17.00
C ALA A 237 -3.14 -1.24 -16.07
N TYR A 238 -2.67 -2.38 -16.60
CA TYR A 238 -1.87 -3.34 -15.87
C TYR A 238 -0.55 -2.75 -15.35
N MET A 239 0.20 -2.06 -16.21
CA MET A 239 1.46 -1.41 -15.85
C MET A 239 1.28 -0.28 -14.83
N GLN A 240 0.16 0.44 -14.92
CA GLN A 240 -0.21 1.48 -13.96
C GLN A 240 -0.58 0.89 -12.59
N THR A 241 -1.37 -0.19 -12.55
CA THR A 241 -1.73 -0.85 -11.27
C THR A 241 -0.49 -1.34 -10.53
N LEU A 242 0.44 -2.02 -11.21
CA LEU A 242 1.67 -2.52 -10.59
C LEU A 242 2.60 -1.41 -10.08
N SER A 243 2.59 -0.25 -10.74
CA SER A 243 3.43 0.91 -10.37
C SER A 243 2.72 1.93 -9.48
N SER A 244 1.47 1.65 -9.05
CA SER A 244 0.59 2.61 -8.36
C SER A 244 0.47 3.96 -9.10
N GLY A 245 0.42 3.88 -10.42
CA GLY A 245 0.37 5.02 -11.34
C GLY A 245 1.70 5.73 -11.55
N GLY A 246 2.81 5.33 -10.91
CA GLY A 246 4.08 6.07 -11.00
C GLY A 246 4.12 7.34 -10.15
N ILE A 247 3.21 7.50 -9.18
CA ILE A 247 3.19 8.65 -8.25
C ILE A 247 4.53 8.85 -7.54
N ALA A 248 5.15 7.76 -7.11
CA ALA A 248 6.46 7.84 -6.48
C ALA A 248 7.47 8.48 -7.44
N THR A 249 7.50 8.04 -8.71
CA THR A 249 8.38 8.59 -9.76
C THR A 249 8.15 10.08 -9.96
N ALA A 250 6.90 10.54 -10.06
CA ALA A 250 6.57 11.96 -10.17
C ALA A 250 7.15 12.78 -9.01
N SER A 251 7.01 12.28 -7.78
CA SER A 251 7.55 12.90 -6.57
C SER A 251 9.09 12.92 -6.54
N TRP A 252 9.75 11.88 -7.06
CA TRP A 252 11.21 11.85 -7.20
C TRP A 252 11.73 12.87 -8.21
N ASP A 253 11.00 13.07 -9.30
CA ASP A 253 11.33 14.03 -10.36
C ASP A 253 10.87 15.47 -10.03
N ALA A 254 10.27 15.68 -8.85
CA ALA A 254 9.73 16.97 -8.42
C ALA A 254 8.71 17.58 -9.41
N ARG A 255 7.91 16.72 -10.05
CA ARG A 255 6.82 17.09 -10.98
C ARG A 255 5.47 16.76 -10.37
N HIS A 256 4.44 17.54 -10.67
CA HIS A 256 3.08 17.17 -10.27
C HIS A 256 2.59 16.01 -11.13
N TYR A 257 1.99 15.00 -10.50
CA TYR A 257 1.51 13.80 -11.19
C TYR A 257 0.62 14.09 -12.40
N HIS A 258 -0.31 15.05 -12.27
CA HIS A 258 -1.25 15.43 -13.33
C HIS A 258 -0.62 16.24 -14.48
N GLU A 259 0.61 16.72 -14.34
CA GLU A 259 1.37 17.41 -15.41
C GLU A 259 2.16 16.44 -16.29
N ILE A 260 2.24 15.17 -15.90
CA ILE A 260 2.98 14.15 -16.62
C ILE A 260 2.04 13.52 -17.65
N ASP A 261 2.43 13.59 -18.92
CA ASP A 261 1.65 13.00 -20.00
C ASP A 261 1.49 11.50 -19.76
N ARG A 262 0.29 11.02 -20.00
CA ARG A 262 -0.05 9.61 -19.91
C ARG A 262 0.81 8.75 -20.85
N GLU A 263 1.13 9.26 -22.04
CA GLU A 263 2.01 8.58 -22.99
C GLU A 263 3.45 8.43 -22.43
N GLU A 264 3.92 9.38 -21.61
CA GLU A 264 5.21 9.26 -20.91
C GLU A 264 5.18 8.09 -19.93
N TRP A 265 4.10 7.95 -19.16
CA TRP A 265 3.92 6.82 -18.26
C TRP A 265 3.84 5.49 -18.99
N PHE A 266 3.15 5.48 -20.13
CA PHE A 266 3.02 4.27 -20.92
C PHE A 266 4.37 3.87 -21.51
N ALA A 267 5.14 4.84 -22.00
CA ALA A 267 6.47 4.59 -22.57
C ALA A 267 7.42 3.95 -21.56
N GLN A 268 7.42 4.40 -20.30
CA GLN A 268 8.25 3.79 -19.25
C GLN A 268 7.92 2.30 -19.03
N GLY A 269 6.62 1.95 -18.98
CA GLY A 269 6.18 0.56 -18.85
C GLY A 269 6.49 -0.27 -20.11
N ALA A 270 6.22 0.27 -21.29
CA ALA A 270 6.50 -0.40 -22.55
C ALA A 270 8.00 -0.68 -22.74
N ALA A 271 8.87 0.25 -22.36
CA ALA A 271 10.33 0.09 -22.37
C ALA A 271 10.79 -1.07 -21.46
N TYR A 272 10.16 -1.22 -20.28
CA TYR A 272 10.40 -2.37 -19.43
C TYR A 272 9.97 -3.68 -20.11
N LEU A 273 8.76 -3.75 -20.67
CA LEU A 273 8.24 -4.99 -21.28
C LEU A 273 9.13 -5.47 -22.43
N ILE A 274 9.52 -4.58 -23.35
CA ILE A 274 10.36 -4.95 -24.49
C ILE A 274 11.74 -5.43 -24.04
N THR A 275 12.30 -4.78 -23.02
CA THR A 275 13.63 -5.16 -22.52
C THR A 275 13.57 -6.49 -21.77
N ALA A 276 12.57 -6.64 -20.89
CA ALA A 276 12.40 -7.82 -20.04
C ALA A 276 11.99 -9.07 -20.85
N LEU A 277 11.25 -8.88 -21.94
CA LEU A 277 10.71 -9.96 -22.78
C LEU A 277 11.32 -9.96 -24.19
N ALA A 278 12.51 -9.38 -24.35
CA ALA A 278 13.20 -9.21 -25.64
C ALA A 278 13.39 -10.53 -26.41
N ASP A 279 13.65 -11.62 -25.67
CA ASP A 279 13.88 -12.95 -26.22
C ASP A 279 12.59 -13.75 -26.45
N THR A 280 11.42 -13.10 -26.38
CA THR A 280 10.10 -13.73 -26.51
C THR A 280 9.24 -13.05 -27.58
N ASP A 281 8.32 -13.81 -28.17
CA ASP A 281 7.31 -13.29 -29.10
C ASP A 281 6.06 -12.72 -28.40
N LEU A 282 6.14 -12.46 -27.09
CA LEU A 282 4.99 -12.04 -26.28
C LEU A 282 4.62 -10.57 -26.47
N VAL A 283 5.55 -9.73 -26.93
CA VAL A 283 5.35 -8.28 -27.10
C VAL A 283 5.07 -7.94 -28.58
N SER A 284 3.98 -7.22 -28.84
CA SER A 284 3.60 -6.82 -30.20
C SER A 284 4.51 -5.70 -30.75
N ALA A 285 4.53 -5.55 -32.08
CA ALA A 285 5.35 -4.53 -32.75
C ALA A 285 4.88 -3.11 -32.40
N GLU A 286 3.57 -2.90 -32.28
CA GLU A 286 2.97 -1.59 -31.95
C GLU A 286 3.36 -1.12 -30.54
N LEU A 287 3.60 -2.05 -29.61
CA LEU A 287 4.08 -1.71 -28.27
C LEU A 287 5.55 -1.24 -28.30
N ARG A 288 6.33 -1.65 -29.31
CA ARG A 288 7.71 -1.18 -29.50
C ARG A 288 7.78 0.31 -29.81
N ASP A 289 6.84 0.78 -30.63
CA ASP A 289 6.74 2.21 -30.95
C ASP A 289 6.37 3.03 -29.71
N LYS A 290 5.52 2.48 -28.83
CA LYS A 290 5.13 3.14 -27.58
C LYS A 290 6.26 3.24 -26.55
N ALA A 291 7.30 2.41 -26.63
CA ALA A 291 8.40 2.45 -25.68
C ALA A 291 9.44 3.53 -25.94
N VAL A 292 9.39 4.18 -27.11
CA VAL A 292 10.37 5.21 -27.48
C VAL A 292 10.38 6.33 -26.44
N GLY A 293 11.55 6.63 -25.88
CA GLY A 293 11.73 7.65 -24.84
C GLY A 293 11.40 7.18 -23.42
N GLY A 294 10.95 5.94 -23.24
CA GLY A 294 10.66 5.36 -21.93
C GLY A 294 11.91 4.99 -21.13
N ASP A 295 11.90 5.26 -19.82
CA ASP A 295 12.92 4.80 -18.87
C ASP A 295 12.42 3.59 -18.09
N LEU A 296 12.96 2.41 -18.43
CA LEU A 296 12.59 1.15 -17.80
C LEU A 296 12.93 1.13 -16.30
N TYR A 297 14.00 1.80 -15.87
CA TYR A 297 14.43 1.80 -14.47
C TYR A 297 13.49 2.62 -13.59
N LYS A 298 12.91 3.69 -14.14
CA LYS A 298 11.84 4.45 -13.45
C LYS A 298 10.62 3.57 -13.20
N TRP A 299 10.15 2.85 -14.22
CA TRP A 299 9.02 1.93 -14.04
C TRP A 299 9.36 0.79 -13.08
N THR A 300 10.51 0.12 -13.25
CA THR A 300 10.97 -0.96 -12.37
C THR A 300 11.02 -0.51 -10.91
N ARG A 301 11.54 0.69 -10.63
CA ARG A 301 11.60 1.24 -9.27
C ARG A 301 10.21 1.48 -8.70
N ALA A 302 9.30 2.07 -9.49
CA ALA A 302 7.91 2.29 -9.07
C ALA A 302 7.19 0.96 -8.80
N ALA A 303 7.26 0.02 -9.73
CA ALA A 303 6.63 -1.29 -9.61
C ALA A 303 7.14 -2.07 -8.41
N ASN A 304 8.46 -2.14 -8.18
CA ASN A 304 8.97 -2.80 -6.97
C ASN A 304 8.62 -2.04 -5.70
N GLY A 305 8.60 -0.70 -5.71
CA GLY A 305 8.20 0.08 -4.55
C GLY A 305 6.75 -0.13 -4.14
N SER A 306 5.86 -0.30 -5.12
CA SER A 306 4.42 -0.42 -4.91
C SER A 306 3.94 -1.86 -4.75
N ALA A 307 4.36 -2.77 -5.62
CA ALA A 307 3.85 -4.13 -5.66
C ALA A 307 4.55 -5.09 -4.71
N SER A 308 5.81 -4.84 -4.29
CA SER A 308 6.52 -5.79 -3.42
C SER A 308 5.75 -6.06 -2.13
N ASN A 309 5.57 -7.35 -1.79
CA ASN A 309 4.77 -7.83 -0.66
C ASN A 309 3.25 -7.58 -0.78
N TRP A 310 2.76 -7.23 -1.97
CA TRP A 310 1.33 -7.12 -2.31
C TRP A 310 0.94 -8.22 -3.30
N SER A 311 -0.33 -8.62 -3.26
CA SER A 311 -0.93 -9.54 -4.22
C SER A 311 -1.62 -8.75 -5.33
N PHE A 312 -1.44 -9.19 -6.57
CA PHE A 312 -2.16 -8.64 -7.71
C PHE A 312 -3.45 -9.43 -7.92
N GLY A 313 -4.52 -8.78 -8.33
CA GLY A 313 -5.83 -9.40 -8.50
C GLY A 313 -6.62 -8.81 -9.65
N ARG A 314 -7.64 -9.58 -10.05
CA ARG A 314 -8.64 -9.16 -11.02
C ARG A 314 -10.03 -9.34 -10.43
N THR A 315 -10.87 -8.33 -10.59
CA THR A 315 -12.26 -8.36 -10.15
C THR A 315 -13.17 -9.02 -11.18
N ALA A 316 -14.42 -9.32 -10.80
CA ALA A 316 -15.41 -9.94 -11.68
C ALA A 316 -15.75 -9.11 -12.92
N GLN A 317 -15.67 -7.78 -12.84
CA GLN A 317 -15.83 -6.85 -13.96
C GLN A 317 -14.52 -6.61 -14.72
N GLY A 318 -13.42 -7.26 -14.33
CA GLY A 318 -12.13 -7.17 -15.02
C GLY A 318 -11.20 -6.07 -14.50
N CYS A 319 -11.54 -5.36 -13.42
CA CYS A 319 -10.67 -4.34 -12.85
C CYS A 319 -9.39 -4.95 -12.26
N TYR A 320 -8.27 -4.25 -12.41
CA TYR A 320 -7.00 -4.67 -11.84
C TYR A 320 -6.77 -4.05 -10.48
N VAL A 321 -6.40 -4.90 -9.53
CA VAL A 321 -6.25 -4.54 -8.13
C VAL A 321 -4.87 -4.97 -7.64
N LEU A 322 -4.23 -4.11 -6.86
CA LEU A 322 -3.07 -4.48 -6.06
C LEU A 322 -3.49 -4.34 -4.60
N GLY A 323 -3.53 -5.47 -3.88
CA GLY A 323 -4.02 -5.57 -2.51
C GLY A 323 -3.04 -6.27 -1.56
N PRO A 324 -3.41 -6.43 -0.30
CA PRO A 324 -2.53 -7.03 0.70
C PRO A 324 -2.41 -8.54 0.48
N LYS A 325 -1.41 -9.17 1.11
CA LYS A 325 -1.19 -10.63 1.03
C LYS A 325 -2.38 -11.48 1.44
N ALA A 326 -3.23 -10.91 2.29
CA ALA A 326 -4.45 -11.52 2.80
C ALA A 326 -5.60 -11.57 1.77
N MET A 327 -5.45 -10.93 0.60
CA MET A 327 -6.50 -10.82 -0.41
C MET A 327 -6.88 -12.18 -1.01
N GLU A 328 -8.19 -12.44 -1.15
CA GLU A 328 -8.72 -13.70 -1.67
C GLU A 328 -9.90 -13.52 -2.62
N LYS A 329 -10.19 -14.57 -3.40
CA LYS A 329 -11.40 -14.61 -4.24
C LYS A 329 -12.65 -14.45 -3.38
N GLY A 330 -13.53 -13.54 -3.79
CA GLY A 330 -14.78 -13.24 -3.10
C GLY A 330 -14.70 -12.06 -2.13
N ASP A 331 -13.51 -11.51 -1.88
CA ASP A 331 -13.34 -10.25 -1.16
C ASP A 331 -13.92 -9.07 -1.96
N VAL A 332 -14.35 -8.04 -1.24
CA VAL A 332 -15.05 -6.91 -1.82
C VAL A 332 -14.08 -5.75 -2.02
N VAL A 333 -14.01 -5.22 -3.24
CA VAL A 333 -13.28 -3.98 -3.51
C VAL A 333 -14.25 -2.83 -3.26
N CYS A 334 -13.85 -1.91 -2.38
CA CYS A 334 -14.70 -0.85 -1.84
C CYS A 334 -13.93 0.47 -1.84
N VAL A 335 -14.59 1.60 -2.13
CA VAL A 335 -14.02 2.93 -1.91
C VAL A 335 -14.69 3.53 -0.69
N LEU A 336 -13.92 3.75 0.38
CA LEU A 336 -14.41 4.41 1.57
C LEU A 336 -14.32 5.93 1.41
N PHE A 337 -15.29 6.65 1.97
CA PHE A 337 -15.23 8.11 1.93
C PHE A 337 -14.07 8.61 2.78
N GLY A 338 -13.37 9.65 2.32
CA GLY A 338 -12.12 10.15 2.91
C GLY A 338 -10.86 9.35 2.55
N GLU A 339 -10.96 8.21 1.87
CA GLU A 339 -9.79 7.41 1.50
C GLU A 339 -9.29 7.71 0.07
N LYS A 340 -7.98 7.90 -0.08
CA LYS A 340 -7.38 8.28 -1.36
C LYS A 340 -7.29 7.12 -2.35
N MET A 341 -7.21 5.89 -1.83
CA MET A 341 -7.17 4.66 -2.62
C MET A 341 -8.40 3.78 -2.36
N PRO A 342 -8.79 2.93 -3.32
CA PRO A 342 -9.72 1.83 -3.05
C PRO A 342 -9.17 0.88 -1.98
N LEU A 343 -10.02 0.21 -1.21
CA LEU A 343 -9.64 -0.80 -0.22
C LEU A 343 -10.20 -2.16 -0.61
N CYS A 344 -9.56 -3.23 -0.13
CA CYS A 344 -10.10 -4.57 -0.13
C CYS A 344 -10.72 -4.85 1.24
N CYS A 345 -12.04 -4.86 1.26
CA CYS A 345 -12.84 -5.33 2.38
C CYS A 345 -12.81 -6.87 2.38
N VAL A 346 -11.97 -7.46 3.22
CA VAL A 346 -11.81 -8.92 3.35
C VAL A 346 -12.90 -9.48 4.25
N ARG A 347 -13.57 -10.57 3.84
CA ARG A 347 -14.76 -11.07 4.57
C ARG A 347 -14.45 -11.40 6.04
N GLY A 348 -15.26 -10.84 6.94
CA GLY A 348 -15.43 -11.36 8.30
C GLY A 348 -16.55 -12.41 8.33
N MET A 349 -16.67 -13.12 9.46
CA MET A 349 -17.51 -14.32 9.63
C MET A 349 -19.02 -14.17 9.35
N THR A 350 -19.54 -12.98 9.10
CA THR A 350 -20.97 -12.72 8.80
C THR A 350 -21.14 -11.66 7.71
N ALA A 351 -22.29 -11.64 7.04
CA ALA A 351 -22.61 -10.78 5.90
C ALA A 351 -22.50 -9.25 6.15
N SER A 352 -22.32 -8.83 7.40
CA SER A 352 -22.23 -7.42 7.85
C SER A 352 -20.90 -7.05 8.51
N SER A 353 -19.92 -7.96 8.55
CA SER A 353 -18.63 -7.73 9.23
C SER A 353 -17.47 -7.98 8.25
N PHE A 354 -16.58 -7.00 8.09
CA PHE A 354 -15.41 -7.09 7.20
C PHE A 354 -14.13 -6.73 7.96
N SER A 355 -13.02 -7.38 7.61
CA SER A 355 -11.66 -6.91 7.94
C SER A 355 -11.19 -5.97 6.83
N LEU A 356 -10.55 -4.86 7.20
CA LEU A 356 -10.16 -3.82 6.23
C LEU A 356 -8.72 -4.02 5.83
N ALA A 357 -8.47 -4.12 4.54
CA ALA A 357 -7.12 -4.31 4.02
C ALA A 357 -6.90 -3.37 2.84
N ASN A 358 -5.76 -2.67 2.81
CA ASN A 358 -5.52 -1.66 1.78
C ASN A 358 -5.38 -2.26 0.39
N ALA A 359 -6.01 -1.63 -0.59
CA ALA A 359 -5.88 -2.00 -1.99
C ALA A 359 -5.54 -0.76 -2.81
N THR A 360 -5.36 -0.99 -4.11
CA THR A 360 -5.36 0.04 -5.13
C THR A 360 -6.04 -0.56 -6.34
N CYS A 361 -6.98 0.16 -6.95
CA CYS A 361 -7.68 -0.26 -8.15
C CYS A 361 -7.65 0.90 -9.13
N MET A 362 -7.32 0.62 -10.39
CA MET A 362 -7.54 1.58 -11.47
C MET A 362 -9.03 1.55 -11.82
N ALA A 363 -9.71 2.68 -11.65
CA ALA A 363 -11.09 2.89 -12.08
C ALA A 363 -11.08 3.56 -13.46
#